data_AF-A0A8S3RNN9-F1
#
_entry.id   AF-A0A8S3RNN9-F1
#
_cell.length_a   1.000
_cell.length_b   1.000
_cell.length_c   1.000
_cell.angle_alpha   90.00
_cell.angle_beta   90.00
_cell.angle_gamma   90.00
#
_symmetry.space_group_name_H-M   'P 1'
#
loop_
_entity.id
_entity.type
_entity.pdbx_description
1 polymer ?
#
loop_
_entity_poly.entity_id
_entity_poly.type
_entity_poly.pdbx_seq_one_letter_code
_entity_poly.pdbx_strand_id
1 'polypeptide(L)'
;MASATAYEEMSDFWAKNRKLNRPLSPHLSIYKPQLTSMLSLCHRVTGIIMGVTVPAVAAMLLVSPGDFTTYITMIRDLNLSPALIAACKYILGFPVIYHYINGIRHLAWDWAIGFSLTDTYRYGYFVFALSLFLTAMGNTNNIPGENGRPIRASSLNGCSELITDGQHKQYTKREHGRPIRASSLNGCSGLITDGQHGQYTSRAWQTSKSLLFIWRLWTDHR
;
A
#
# COMPACT_ATOMS: atom_id res chain seq x y z
N MET A 1 17.80 -0.87 60.70
CA MET A 1 18.19 -0.11 59.50
C MET A 1 16.97 -0.09 58.60
N ALA A 2 16.45 1.09 58.23
CA ALA A 2 15.37 1.14 57.24
C ALA A 2 15.91 0.57 55.92
N SER A 3 15.16 -0.35 55.29
CA SER A 3 15.51 -0.85 53.96
C SER A 3 15.45 0.32 52.99
N ALA A 4 16.50 0.52 52.21
CA ALA A 4 16.45 1.44 51.09
C ALA A 4 15.34 0.97 50.12
N THR A 5 14.70 1.93 49.46
CA THR A 5 13.75 1.63 48.40
C THR A 5 14.52 1.17 47.15
N ALA A 6 13.87 0.40 46.27
CA ALA A 6 14.48 -0.01 45.00
C ALA A 6 14.97 1.19 44.16
N TYR A 7 14.27 2.33 44.24
CA TYR A 7 14.67 3.56 43.54
C TYR A 7 15.98 4.12 44.10
N GLU A 8 16.10 4.18 45.44
CA GLU A 8 17.32 4.66 46.11
C GLU A 8 18.52 3.77 45.74
N GLU A 9 18.38 2.45 45.84
CA GLU A 9 19.44 1.50 45.48
C GLU A 9 19.88 1.64 44.01
N MET A 10 18.93 1.78 43.08
CA MET A 10 19.23 1.99 41.66
C MET A 10 19.95 3.32 41.43
N SER A 11 19.53 4.39 42.11
CA SER A 11 20.13 5.72 41.98
C SER A 11 21.60 5.72 42.43
N ASP A 12 21.87 5.07 43.57
CA ASP A 12 23.22 4.92 44.13
C ASP A 12 24.10 4.05 43.24
N PHE A 13 23.56 2.95 42.69
CA PHE A 13 24.26 2.10 41.72
C PHE A 13 24.75 2.92 40.51
N TRP A 14 23.88 3.72 39.92
CA TRP A 14 24.24 4.53 38.75
C TRP A 14 25.24 5.64 39.10
N ALA A 15 25.05 6.32 40.23
CA ALA A 15 25.98 7.34 40.71
C ALA A 15 27.38 6.77 40.95
N LYS A 16 27.46 5.60 41.60
CA LYS A 16 28.72 4.89 41.87
C LYS A 16 29.43 4.48 40.58
N ASN A 17 28.74 3.87 39.61
CA ASN A 17 29.39 3.42 38.37
C ASN A 17 29.87 4.59 37.50
N ARG A 18 29.13 5.71 37.44
CA ARG A 18 29.58 6.95 36.78
C ARG A 18 30.81 7.53 37.47
N LYS A 19 30.81 7.61 38.81
CA LYS A 19 31.96 8.12 39.59
C LYS A 19 33.22 7.28 39.38
N LEU A 20 33.07 5.97 39.22
CA LEU A 20 34.19 5.04 39.05
C LEU A 20 34.66 4.90 37.59
N ASN A 21 34.02 5.57 36.63
CA ASN A 21 34.35 5.47 35.18
C ASN A 21 34.54 4.03 34.69
N ARG A 22 33.67 3.11 35.16
CA ARG A 22 33.75 1.72 34.74
C ARG A 22 33.38 1.60 33.26
N PRO A 23 34.19 0.92 32.43
CA PRO A 23 33.86 0.73 31.04
C PRO A 23 32.62 -0.16 30.90
N LEU A 24 31.78 0.15 29.91
CA LEU A 24 30.66 -0.72 29.53
C LEU A 24 31.20 -1.93 28.76
N SER A 25 30.68 -3.11 29.08
CA SER A 25 31.02 -4.30 28.30
C SER A 25 30.53 -4.14 26.85
N PRO A 26 31.30 -4.66 25.87
CA PRO A 26 30.83 -4.70 24.49
C PRO A 26 29.55 -5.54 24.41
N HIS A 27 28.57 -5.06 23.63
CA HIS A 27 27.25 -5.69 23.52
C HIS A 27 26.87 -5.90 22.06
N LEU A 28 26.44 -4.88 21.33
CA LEU A 28 26.00 -5.01 19.93
C LEU A 28 27.14 -5.43 18.98
N SER A 29 28.38 -5.04 19.26
CA SER A 29 29.53 -5.35 18.41
C SER A 29 29.96 -6.82 18.47
N ILE A 30 29.63 -7.54 19.55
CA ILE A 30 30.04 -8.93 19.77
C ILE A 30 28.86 -9.92 19.78
N TYR A 31 27.62 -9.42 19.84
CA TYR A 31 26.44 -10.27 19.89
C TYR A 31 26.19 -10.94 18.54
N LYS A 32 25.98 -12.25 18.54
CA LYS A 32 25.70 -13.02 17.31
C LYS A 32 24.36 -12.59 16.72
N PRO A 33 24.28 -12.20 15.44
CA PRO A 33 23.00 -11.88 14.81
C PRO A 33 22.10 -13.12 14.78
N GLN A 34 20.91 -13.00 15.37
CA GLN A 34 19.88 -14.03 15.42
C GLN A 34 18.72 -13.60 14.52
N LEU A 35 18.02 -14.56 13.91
CA LEU A 35 16.87 -14.24 13.05
C LEU A 35 15.84 -13.37 13.78
N THR A 36 15.60 -13.65 15.05
CA THR A 36 14.65 -12.95 15.90
C THR A 36 15.04 -11.49 16.15
N SER A 37 16.31 -11.23 16.48
CA SER A 37 16.80 -9.88 16.73
C SER A 37 16.84 -9.06 15.43
N MET A 38 17.22 -9.68 14.31
CA MET A 38 17.21 -9.02 13.01
C MET A 38 15.79 -8.68 12.54
N LEU A 39 14.83 -9.59 12.69
CA LEU A 39 13.42 -9.30 12.36
C LEU A 39 12.86 -8.17 13.23
N SER A 40 13.19 -8.14 14.53
CA SER A 40 12.77 -7.03 15.39
C SER A 40 13.36 -5.69 14.94
N LEU A 41 14.65 -5.67 14.56
CA LEU A 41 15.30 -4.48 14.02
C LEU A 41 14.63 -4.03 12.71
N CYS A 42 14.41 -4.95 11.76
CA CYS A 42 13.73 -4.67 10.51
C CYS A 42 12.33 -4.10 10.73
N HIS A 43 11.58 -4.62 11.71
CA HIS A 43 10.24 -4.10 12.03
C HIS A 43 10.29 -2.64 12.51
N ARG A 44 11.27 -2.30 13.37
CA ARG A 44 11.50 -0.92 13.81
C ARG A 44 11.91 -0.02 12.66
N VAL A 45 12.88 -0.44 11.86
CA VAL A 45 13.40 0.35 10.73
C VAL A 45 12.31 0.61 9.70
N THR A 46 11.55 -0.40 9.30
CA THR A 46 10.42 -0.24 8.37
C THR A 46 9.34 0.69 8.94
N GLY A 47 9.04 0.58 10.24
CA GLY A 47 8.11 1.48 10.93
C GLY A 47 8.58 2.93 10.94
N ILE A 48 9.86 3.19 11.24
CA ILE A 48 10.46 4.53 11.21
C ILE A 48 10.43 5.10 9.79
N ILE A 49 10.86 4.32 8.79
CA ILE A 49 10.85 4.75 7.38
C ILE A 49 9.45 5.19 6.97
N MET A 50 8.42 4.39 7.24
CA MET A 50 7.04 4.76 6.90
C MET A 50 6.53 5.93 7.74
N GLY A 51 6.82 5.94 9.04
CA GLY A 51 6.44 7.00 9.97
C GLY A 51 7.03 8.36 9.64
N VAL A 52 8.18 8.40 8.95
CA VAL A 52 8.77 9.64 8.41
C VAL A 52 8.28 9.92 7.00
N THR A 53 8.27 8.92 6.11
CA THR A 53 8.02 9.11 4.67
C THR A 53 6.60 9.58 4.38
N VAL A 54 5.59 8.95 5.01
CA VAL A 54 4.17 9.30 4.78
C VAL A 54 3.88 10.77 5.14
N PRO A 55 4.19 11.26 6.37
CA PRO A 55 3.96 12.66 6.69
C PRO A 55 4.87 13.61 5.91
N ALA A 56 6.11 13.22 5.58
CA ALA A 56 7.00 14.06 4.77
C ALA A 56 6.45 14.29 3.35
N VAL A 57 5.96 13.23 2.69
CA VAL A 57 5.33 13.34 1.36
C VAL A 57 4.03 14.14 1.45
N ALA A 58 3.22 13.92 2.50
CA ALA A 58 2.00 14.70 2.71
C ALA A 58 2.31 16.20 2.89
N ALA A 59 3.28 16.54 3.75
CA ALA A 59 3.71 17.92 3.97
C ALA A 59 4.28 18.56 2.70
N MET A 60 5.06 17.81 1.93
CA MET A 60 5.59 18.27 0.64
C MET A 60 4.47 18.61 -0.33
N LEU A 61 3.47 17.73 -0.49
CA LEU A 61 2.34 17.96 -1.38
C LEU A 61 1.46 19.14 -0.94
N LEU A 62 1.37 19.42 0.36
CA LEU A 62 0.62 20.57 0.89
C LEU A 62 1.26 21.93 0.56
N VAL A 63 2.60 21.98 0.48
CA VAL A 63 3.34 23.21 0.17
C VAL A 63 3.60 23.34 -1.34
N SER A 64 3.48 22.25 -2.08
CA SER A 64 3.74 22.20 -3.51
C SER A 64 2.69 22.96 -4.33
N PRO A 65 3.08 23.65 -5.41
CA PRO A 65 2.14 24.36 -6.29
C PRO A 65 1.36 23.42 -7.23
N GLY A 66 1.84 22.20 -7.47
CA GLY A 66 1.20 21.21 -8.34
C GLY A 66 0.33 20.22 -7.57
N ASP A 67 -0.64 19.62 -8.27
CA ASP A 67 -1.42 18.50 -7.73
C ASP A 67 -0.65 17.17 -7.85
N PHE A 68 -1.17 16.12 -7.23
CA PHE A 68 -0.57 14.78 -7.31
C PHE A 68 -0.43 14.30 -8.77
N THR A 69 -1.41 14.61 -9.63
CA THR A 69 -1.41 14.21 -11.04
C THR A 69 -0.22 14.81 -11.79
N THR A 70 0.09 16.09 -11.53
CA THR A 70 1.23 16.80 -12.12
C THR A 70 2.56 16.12 -11.81
N TYR A 71 2.77 15.69 -10.57
CA TYR A 71 4.00 14.98 -10.19
C TYR A 71 4.09 13.58 -10.82
N ILE A 72 2.96 12.89 -10.94
CA ILE A 72 2.92 11.58 -11.61
C ILE A 72 3.22 11.73 -13.11
N THR A 73 2.70 12.76 -13.80
CA THR A 73 3.04 13.00 -15.21
C THR A 73 4.50 13.35 -15.39
N MET A 74 5.06 14.22 -14.53
CA MET A 74 6.50 14.53 -14.54
C MET A 74 7.36 13.27 -14.42
N ILE A 75 7.02 12.34 -13.50
CA ILE A 75 7.76 11.08 -13.34
C ILE A 75 7.61 10.18 -14.58
N ARG A 76 6.45 10.15 -15.23
CA ARG A 76 6.25 9.41 -16.48
C ARG A 76 7.10 9.98 -17.62
N ASP A 77 7.20 11.30 -17.72
CA ASP A 77 7.93 11.99 -18.78
C ASP A 77 9.45 11.82 -18.69
N LEU A 78 9.97 11.40 -17.52
CA LEU A 78 11.36 10.97 -17.35
C LEU A 78 11.70 9.69 -18.15
N ASN A 79 10.70 8.99 -18.71
CA ASN A 79 10.87 7.81 -19.55
C ASN A 79 11.81 6.75 -18.93
N LEU A 80 11.65 6.52 -17.62
CA LEU A 80 12.45 5.55 -16.86
C LEU A 80 12.21 4.12 -17.37
N SER A 81 13.23 3.27 -17.30
CA SER A 81 13.11 1.88 -17.73
C SER A 81 12.06 1.14 -16.90
N PRO A 82 11.27 0.22 -17.50
CA PRO A 82 10.29 -0.57 -16.76
C PRO A 82 10.89 -1.35 -15.59
N ALA A 83 12.13 -1.82 -15.75
CA ALA A 83 12.87 -2.50 -14.68
C ALA A 83 13.16 -1.58 -13.49
N LEU A 84 13.56 -0.32 -13.74
CA LEU A 84 13.78 0.65 -12.67
C LEU A 84 12.48 1.00 -11.95
N ILE A 85 11.39 1.23 -12.69
CA ILE A 85 10.07 1.48 -12.11
C ILE A 85 9.63 0.30 -11.23
N ALA A 86 9.84 -0.93 -11.70
CA ALA A 86 9.55 -2.14 -10.95
C ALA A 86 10.41 -2.23 -9.67
N ALA A 87 11.71 -1.93 -9.74
CA ALA A 87 12.59 -1.92 -8.58
C ALA A 87 12.13 -0.87 -7.54
N CYS A 88 11.81 0.35 -7.98
CA CYS A 88 11.30 1.40 -7.10
C CYS A 88 9.99 0.99 -6.41
N LYS A 89 9.03 0.43 -7.17
CA LYS A 89 7.78 -0.11 -6.61
C LYS A 89 8.04 -1.19 -5.56
N TYR A 90 8.99 -2.09 -5.81
CA TYR A 90 9.35 -3.14 -4.87
C TYR A 90 9.96 -2.58 -3.58
N ILE A 91 10.93 -1.66 -3.70
CA ILE A 91 11.61 -1.03 -2.56
C ILE A 91 10.61 -0.24 -1.70
N LEU A 92 9.65 0.45 -2.32
CA LEU A 92 8.62 1.20 -1.60
C LEU A 92 7.55 0.28 -1.00
N GLY A 93 7.17 -0.79 -1.68
CA GLY A 93 6.13 -1.71 -1.25
C GLY A 93 6.58 -2.71 -0.18
N PHE A 94 7.83 -3.16 -0.21
CA PHE A 94 8.34 -4.19 0.71
C PHE A 94 8.23 -3.78 2.19
N PRO A 95 8.66 -2.57 2.61
CA PRO A 95 8.53 -2.14 4.00
C PRO A 95 7.09 -2.18 4.51
N VAL A 96 6.12 -1.80 3.69
CA VAL A 96 4.70 -1.78 4.06
C VAL A 96 4.18 -3.19 4.32
N ILE A 97 4.42 -4.10 3.37
CA ILE A 97 3.95 -5.49 3.47
C ILE A 97 4.65 -6.21 4.63
N TYR A 98 5.98 -6.07 4.73
CA TYR A 98 6.75 -6.68 5.80
C TYR A 98 6.31 -6.19 7.18
N HIS A 99 6.18 -4.87 7.35
CA HIS A 99 5.80 -4.31 8.64
C HIS A 99 4.39 -4.74 9.05
N TYR A 100 3.45 -4.81 8.11
CA TYR A 100 2.09 -5.28 8.36
C TYR A 100 2.06 -6.75 8.82
N ILE A 101 2.70 -7.65 8.06
CA ILE A 101 2.68 -9.08 8.37
C ILE A 101 3.46 -9.37 9.66
N ASN A 102 4.63 -8.75 9.84
CA ASN A 102 5.37 -8.91 11.09
C ASN A 102 4.63 -8.25 12.28
N GLY A 103 3.86 -7.20 12.04
CA GLY A 103 2.98 -6.58 13.03
C GLY A 103 1.89 -7.54 13.53
N ILE A 104 1.26 -8.32 12.63
CA ILE A 104 0.31 -9.38 13.03
C ILE A 104 0.99 -10.41 13.94
N ARG A 105 2.22 -10.81 13.62
CA ARG A 105 3.00 -11.71 14.48
C ARG A 105 3.29 -11.08 15.86
N HIS A 106 3.60 -9.78 15.92
CA HIS A 106 3.77 -9.08 17.20
C HIS A 106 2.47 -9.05 18.02
N LEU A 107 1.32 -8.79 17.38
CA LEU A 107 0.01 -8.86 18.06
C LEU A 107 -0.31 -10.27 18.57
N ALA A 108 0.09 -11.31 17.84
CA ALA A 108 -0.03 -12.68 18.33
C ALA A 108 0.84 -12.93 19.59
N TRP A 109 2.03 -12.32 19.64
CA TRP A 109 2.87 -12.34 20.84
C TRP A 109 2.25 -11.57 22.01
N ASP A 110 1.53 -10.47 21.76
CA ASP A 110 0.80 -9.76 22.82
C ASP A 110 -0.30 -10.63 23.47
N TRP A 111 -0.79 -11.66 22.76
CA TRP A 111 -1.72 -12.68 23.27
C TRP A 111 -1.05 -13.96 23.78
N ALA A 112 0.25 -13.95 24.04
CA ALA A 112 0.99 -15.13 24.51
C ALA A 112 1.04 -16.31 23.50
N ILE A 113 0.83 -16.06 22.20
CA ILE A 113 0.79 -17.11 21.17
C ILE A 113 2.14 -17.21 20.43
N GLY A 114 2.72 -18.41 20.32
CA GLY A 114 3.90 -18.65 19.49
C GLY A 114 5.24 -18.24 20.12
N PHE A 115 5.37 -18.38 21.45
CA PHE A 115 6.59 -18.08 22.21
C PHE A 115 7.61 -19.22 22.26
N SER A 116 7.26 -20.41 21.77
CA SER A 116 8.24 -21.50 21.67
C SER A 116 9.37 -21.08 20.73
N LEU A 117 10.59 -21.57 20.98
CA LEU A 117 11.74 -21.26 20.14
C LEU A 117 11.49 -21.72 18.70
N THR A 118 10.91 -22.91 18.52
CA THR A 118 10.55 -23.47 17.22
C THR A 118 9.56 -22.60 16.48
N ASP A 119 8.49 -22.16 17.14
CA ASP A 119 7.46 -21.33 16.50
C ASP A 119 7.99 -19.93 16.17
N THR A 120 8.81 -19.38 17.06
CA THR A 120 9.45 -18.08 16.85
C THR A 120 10.28 -18.05 15.56
N TYR A 121 11.01 -19.13 15.26
CA TYR A 121 11.76 -19.27 14.00
C TYR A 121 10.86 -19.60 12.81
N ARG A 122 9.90 -20.53 12.96
CA ARG A 122 8.94 -20.89 11.89
C ARG A 122 8.18 -19.67 11.39
N TYR A 123 7.57 -18.92 12.31
CA TYR A 123 6.87 -17.68 11.98
C TYR A 123 7.83 -16.60 11.46
N GLY A 124 9.06 -16.53 11.98
CA GLY A 124 10.07 -15.61 11.48
C GLY A 124 10.38 -15.80 9.99
N TYR A 125 10.66 -17.05 9.57
CA TYR A 125 10.88 -17.37 8.16
C TYR A 125 9.62 -17.18 7.31
N PHE A 126 8.46 -17.60 7.82
CA PHE A 126 7.19 -17.43 7.14
C PHE A 126 6.89 -15.96 6.82
N VAL A 127 6.98 -15.07 7.81
CA VAL A 127 6.73 -13.63 7.62
C VAL A 127 7.65 -13.06 6.55
N PHE A 128 8.95 -13.37 6.61
CA PHE A 128 9.92 -12.85 5.66
C PHE A 128 9.66 -13.35 4.23
N ALA A 129 9.48 -14.67 4.05
CA ALA A 129 9.20 -15.27 2.75
C ALA A 129 7.87 -14.76 2.16
N LEU A 130 6.82 -14.70 2.97
CA LEU A 130 5.51 -14.21 2.54
C LEU A 130 5.59 -12.74 2.10
N SER A 131 6.36 -11.93 2.81
CA SER A 131 6.54 -10.52 2.46
C SER A 131 7.25 -10.35 1.12
N LEU A 132 8.35 -11.07 0.90
CA LEU A 132 9.07 -11.07 -0.38
C LEU A 132 8.15 -11.48 -1.54
N PHE A 133 7.38 -12.55 -1.34
CA PHE A 133 6.46 -13.08 -2.34
C PHE A 133 5.34 -12.10 -2.68
N LEU A 134 4.65 -11.56 -1.68
CA LEU A 134 3.53 -10.64 -1.90
C LEU A 134 3.97 -9.32 -2.55
N THR A 135 5.13 -8.77 -2.15
CA THR A 135 5.66 -7.58 -2.81
C THR A 135 6.04 -7.87 -4.26
N ALA A 136 6.61 -9.05 -4.56
CA ALA A 136 6.96 -9.43 -5.93
C ALA A 136 5.70 -9.58 -6.80
N MET A 137 4.67 -10.27 -6.32
CA MET A 137 3.38 -10.43 -7.02
C MET A 137 2.70 -9.09 -7.30
N GLY A 138 2.76 -8.13 -6.39
CA GLY A 138 2.23 -6.79 -6.61
C GLY A 138 2.92 -6.05 -7.76
N ASN A 139 4.18 -6.40 -8.04
CA ASN A 139 5.01 -5.73 -9.04
C ASN A 139 4.80 -6.27 -10.46
N THR A 140 4.46 -7.56 -10.61
CA THR A 140 4.35 -8.24 -11.93
C THR A 140 3.15 -7.81 -12.76
N ASN A 141 2.14 -7.16 -12.18
CA ASN A 141 0.91 -6.77 -12.89
C ASN A 141 1.08 -5.56 -13.83
N ASN A 142 2.29 -5.03 -13.99
CA ASN A 142 2.56 -3.80 -14.75
C ASN A 142 3.68 -3.94 -15.78
N ILE A 143 4.08 -5.15 -16.17
CA ILE A 143 4.93 -5.31 -17.35
C ILE A 143 3.97 -5.23 -18.54
N PRO A 144 3.90 -4.11 -19.30
CA PRO A 144 3.26 -4.16 -20.59
C PRO A 144 4.01 -5.23 -21.37
N GLY A 145 3.34 -6.36 -21.57
CA GLY A 145 3.80 -7.37 -22.49
C GLY A 145 4.13 -6.66 -23.79
N GLU A 146 5.34 -6.89 -24.25
CA GLU A 146 5.83 -6.58 -25.58
C GLU A 146 4.88 -7.21 -26.59
N ASN A 147 3.81 -6.49 -26.90
CA ASN A 147 2.84 -6.77 -27.94
C ASN A 147 2.24 -5.41 -28.24
N GLY A 148 2.94 -4.64 -29.08
CA GLY A 148 2.50 -3.38 -29.66
C GLY A 148 1.28 -3.57 -30.57
N ARG A 149 0.18 -4.08 -30.03
CA ARG A 149 -1.14 -3.96 -30.63
C ARG A 149 -1.81 -2.78 -29.96
N PRO A 150 -1.96 -1.63 -30.64
CA PRO A 150 -2.86 -0.61 -30.14
C PRO A 150 -4.20 -1.28 -29.87
N ILE A 151 -4.71 -1.11 -28.66
CA ILE A 151 -6.09 -1.48 -28.34
C ILE A 151 -6.92 -0.66 -29.33
N ARG A 152 -7.41 -1.34 -30.38
CA ARG A 152 -8.40 -0.77 -31.28
C ARG A 152 -9.57 -0.43 -30.39
N ALA A 153 -9.72 0.84 -30.05
CA ALA A 153 -11.00 1.37 -29.62
C ALA A 153 -11.96 0.96 -30.73
N SER A 154 -12.85 0.02 -30.41
CA SER A 154 -13.92 -0.40 -31.28
C SER A 154 -14.69 0.87 -31.60
N SER A 155 -14.43 1.40 -32.79
CA SER A 155 -15.27 2.37 -33.47
C SER A 155 -16.66 1.79 -33.50
N LEU A 156 -17.50 2.19 -32.54
CA LEU A 156 -18.93 2.12 -32.70
C LEU A 156 -19.27 3.25 -33.66
N ASN A 157 -19.41 2.87 -34.93
CA ASN A 157 -20.31 3.43 -35.94
C ASN A 157 -20.88 4.80 -35.54
N GLY A 158 -20.42 5.90 -36.11
CA GLY A 158 -20.53 6.16 -37.53
C GLY A 158 -21.43 7.37 -37.69
N CYS A 159 -20.82 8.55 -37.81
CA CYS A 159 -21.42 9.73 -38.42
C CYS A 159 -20.27 10.63 -38.86
N SER A 160 -19.96 10.54 -40.14
CA SER A 160 -19.20 11.55 -40.86
C SER A 160 -20.09 12.76 -41.03
N GLU A 161 -19.76 13.91 -40.44
CA GLU A 161 -20.02 15.21 -41.05
C GLU A 161 -19.18 16.31 -40.38
N LEU A 162 -18.17 16.74 -41.13
CA LEU A 162 -17.77 18.14 -41.35
C LEU A 162 -18.30 19.16 -40.34
N ILE A 163 -17.44 19.67 -39.46
CA ILE A 163 -17.48 21.11 -39.13
C ILE A 163 -16.07 21.66 -39.20
N THR A 164 -15.91 22.53 -40.19
CA THR A 164 -14.73 23.31 -40.55
C THR A 164 -14.41 24.40 -39.53
N ASP A 165 -13.13 24.77 -39.56
CA ASP A 165 -12.51 26.02 -39.14
C ASP A 165 -13.36 27.30 -39.34
N GLY A 166 -13.06 28.34 -38.54
CA GLY A 166 -13.17 29.72 -38.98
C GLY A 166 -14.35 30.58 -38.51
N GLN A 167 -14.05 31.51 -37.60
CA GLN A 167 -14.29 32.96 -37.71
C GLN A 167 -15.73 33.52 -37.95
N HIS A 168 -16.11 34.45 -37.07
CA HIS A 168 -16.87 35.69 -37.35
C HIS A 168 -18.15 35.62 -38.21
N LYS A 169 -19.31 35.92 -37.59
CA LYS A 169 -20.07 37.17 -37.83
C LYS A 169 -21.41 37.21 -37.10
N GLN A 170 -21.74 38.44 -36.73
CA GLN A 170 -22.95 38.94 -36.11
C GLN A 170 -24.19 38.83 -37.03
N TYR A 171 -25.34 39.20 -36.44
CA TYR A 171 -26.55 39.83 -37.01
C TYR A 171 -27.85 38.99 -37.19
N THR A 172 -28.73 39.16 -36.19
CA THR A 172 -30.14 39.61 -36.24
C THR A 172 -31.30 38.79 -36.84
N LYS A 173 -32.42 38.89 -36.07
CA LYS A 173 -33.84 39.19 -36.44
C LYS A 173 -34.79 38.07 -36.88
N ARG A 174 -35.89 37.98 -36.09
CA ARG A 174 -37.33 37.76 -36.45
C ARG A 174 -37.66 36.40 -37.11
N GLU A 175 -38.84 35.79 -36.99
CA GLU A 175 -40.15 36.13 -36.47
C GLU A 175 -40.95 34.82 -36.18
N HIS A 176 -42.14 34.99 -35.61
CA HIS A 176 -43.18 34.02 -35.25
C HIS A 176 -43.38 32.75 -36.10
N GLY A 177 -43.79 31.66 -35.43
CA GLY A 177 -44.91 30.84 -35.91
C GLY A 177 -44.79 29.31 -35.79
N ARG A 178 -45.61 28.76 -34.88
CA ARG A 178 -46.24 27.42 -34.84
C ARG A 178 -45.63 26.34 -33.92
N PRO A 179 -46.45 25.74 -33.04
CA PRO A 179 -46.10 24.54 -32.28
C PRO A 179 -46.47 23.28 -33.07
N ILE A 180 -45.61 22.26 -33.07
CA ILE A 180 -45.96 20.93 -33.58
C ILE A 180 -45.89 19.92 -32.44
N ARG A 181 -47.08 19.74 -31.85
CA ARG A 181 -47.75 18.48 -31.49
C ARG A 181 -46.90 17.36 -30.86
N ALA A 182 -47.13 17.18 -29.57
CA ALA A 182 -46.92 15.92 -28.85
C ALA A 182 -47.61 14.75 -29.58
N SER A 183 -46.86 13.68 -29.81
CA SER A 183 -47.41 12.34 -30.01
C SER A 183 -46.93 11.48 -28.85
N SER A 184 -47.84 11.32 -27.89
CA SER A 184 -47.88 10.18 -26.98
C SER A 184 -47.95 8.89 -27.81
N LEU A 185 -47.18 7.88 -27.45
CA LEU A 185 -47.72 6.54 -27.22
C LEU A 185 -46.78 5.76 -26.30
N ASN A 186 -47.40 5.33 -25.20
CA ASN A 186 -46.85 4.53 -24.13
C ASN A 186 -46.43 3.14 -24.59
N GLY A 187 -45.37 2.62 -23.98
CA GLY A 187 -45.00 1.21 -24.00
C GLY A 187 -44.19 0.86 -22.76
N CYS A 188 -44.85 0.82 -21.60
CA CYS A 188 -44.29 0.30 -20.36
C CYS A 188 -43.92 -1.19 -20.52
N SER A 189 -42.77 -1.61 -20.00
CA SER A 189 -42.72 -2.42 -18.75
C SER A 189 -41.29 -2.83 -18.41
N GLY A 190 -40.86 -2.45 -17.20
CA GLY A 190 -40.06 -3.26 -16.28
C GLY A 190 -38.74 -3.86 -16.76
N LEU A 191 -37.63 -3.27 -16.32
CA LEU A 191 -36.48 -4.01 -15.80
C LEU A 191 -35.66 -3.08 -14.88
N ILE A 192 -36.19 -2.89 -13.67
CA ILE A 192 -35.34 -2.69 -12.50
C ILE A 192 -34.88 -4.09 -12.11
N THR A 193 -33.69 -4.48 -12.56
CA THR A 193 -32.84 -5.42 -11.83
C THR A 193 -31.39 -4.95 -11.98
N ASP A 194 -30.92 -4.31 -10.92
CA ASP A 194 -29.67 -4.63 -10.23
C ASP A 194 -28.65 -5.49 -11.01
N GLY A 195 -27.46 -4.96 -11.30
CA GLY A 195 -26.48 -5.75 -12.03
C GLY A 195 -25.20 -5.06 -12.51
N GLN A 196 -24.67 -4.06 -11.79
CA GLN A 196 -23.30 -3.57 -12.04
C GLN A 196 -22.44 -3.45 -10.76
N HIS A 197 -22.94 -3.92 -9.61
CA HIS A 197 -22.15 -4.04 -8.37
C HIS A 197 -21.47 -5.41 -8.18
N GLY A 198 -21.27 -6.18 -9.25
CA GLY A 198 -20.81 -7.58 -9.17
C GLY A 198 -19.35 -7.87 -9.56
N GLN A 199 -18.61 -6.94 -10.16
CA GLN A 199 -17.31 -7.29 -10.77
C GLN A 199 -16.07 -6.72 -10.06
N TYR A 200 -16.23 -5.72 -9.19
CA TYR A 200 -15.12 -5.22 -8.36
C TYR A 200 -15.02 -5.88 -6.98
N THR A 201 -16.08 -6.56 -6.53
CA THR A 201 -16.11 -7.23 -5.22
C THR A 201 -15.54 -8.64 -5.27
N SER A 202 -15.55 -9.34 -6.41
CA SER A 202 -15.13 -10.75 -6.47
C SER A 202 -13.62 -10.97 -6.26
N ARG A 203 -12.75 -10.01 -6.63
CA ARG A 203 -11.29 -10.11 -6.35
C ARG A 203 -10.94 -9.83 -4.89
N ALA A 204 -11.73 -9.01 -4.18
CA ALA A 204 -11.53 -8.74 -2.75
C ALA A 204 -11.99 -9.92 -1.86
N TRP A 205 -12.91 -10.75 -2.35
CA TRP A 205 -13.37 -11.96 -1.66
C TRP A 205 -12.55 -13.22 -1.97
N GLN A 206 -11.63 -13.17 -2.93
CA GLN A 206 -10.72 -14.26 -3.24
C GLN A 206 -9.45 -14.24 -2.36
N THR A 207 -9.08 -13.06 -1.87
CA THR A 207 -8.00 -12.90 -0.88
C THR A 207 -8.43 -13.34 0.53
N SER A 208 -9.71 -13.21 0.89
CA SER A 208 -10.21 -13.63 2.22
C SER A 208 -10.20 -15.16 2.40
N LYS A 209 -10.45 -15.94 1.34
CA LYS A 209 -10.30 -17.41 1.39
C LYS A 209 -8.84 -17.85 1.56
N SER A 210 -7.91 -17.08 1.00
CA SER A 210 -6.47 -17.34 1.15
C SER A 210 -5.99 -17.00 2.56
N LEU A 211 -6.49 -15.92 3.16
CA LEU A 211 -6.21 -15.55 4.56
C LEU A 211 -6.82 -16.52 5.57
N LEU A 212 -8.02 -17.04 5.31
CA LEU A 212 -8.64 -18.10 6.13
C LEU A 212 -7.89 -19.43 6.02
N PHE A 213 -7.33 -19.75 4.85
CA PHE A 213 -6.46 -20.92 4.69
C PHE A 213 -5.13 -20.76 5.45
N ILE A 214 -4.54 -19.54 5.44
CA ILE A 214 -3.35 -19.21 6.23
C ILE A 214 -3.64 -19.25 7.73
N TRP A 215 -4.80 -18.75 8.17
CA TRP A 215 -5.24 -18.85 9.57
C TRP A 215 -5.46 -20.30 9.99
N ARG A 216 -6.07 -21.12 9.12
CA ARG A 216 -6.32 -22.54 9.41
C ARG A 216 -5.02 -23.36 9.45
N LEU A 217 -4.03 -23.06 8.60
CA LEU A 217 -2.67 -23.62 8.70
C LEU A 217 -1.91 -23.15 9.95
N TRP A 218 -2.27 -22.00 10.50
CA TRP A 218 -1.65 -21.42 11.70
C TRP A 218 -2.22 -22.01 13.00
N THR A 219 -3.50 -22.40 13.02
CA THR A 219 -4.16 -22.94 14.23
C THR A 219 -4.02 -24.46 14.43
N ASP A 220 -3.61 -25.21 13.42
CA ASP A 220 -3.72 -26.70 13.40
C ASP A 220 -2.56 -27.45 14.07
N HIS A 221 -1.88 -26.81 15.03
CA HIS A 221 -0.78 -27.41 15.81
C HIS A 221 -1.01 -27.37 17.32
N ARG A 222 -2.27 -27.51 17.77
CA ARG A 222 -2.55 -27.90 19.16
C ARG A 222 -2.69 -29.40 19.27
#